data_AF-A0A250XUT9-F1
#
_entry.id   AF-A0A250XUT9-F1
#
_cell.length_a   1.000
_cell.length_b   1.000
_cell.length_c   1.000
_cell.angle_alpha   90.00
_cell.angle_beta   90.00
_cell.angle_gamma   90.00
#
_symmetry.space_group_name_H-M   'P 1'
#
loop_
_entity.id
_entity.type
_entity.pdbx_description
1 polymer ?
#
loop_
_entity_poly.entity_id
_entity_poly.type
_entity_poly.pdbx_seq_one_letter_code
_entity_poly.pdbx_strand_id
1 'polypeptide(L)'
;MLHTLLGMPTNILGEIVVKWFEAVQTGLPMCILGALFGPIRLSAQSLQVLVSELIPWAVQNGRRAPCVLNLYYERRWEQPLKALREELGITAPPLQMQGLAWPSLA
;
A
#
# COMPACT_ATOMS: atom_id res chain seq x y z
N MET A 1 6.45 -5.39 -5.83
CA MET A 1 6.56 -6.06 -4.51
C MET A 1 5.83 -5.30 -3.40
N LEU A 2 5.95 -3.96 -3.28
CA LEU A 2 5.14 -3.22 -2.30
C LEU A 2 3.63 -3.30 -2.56
N HIS A 3 3.21 -3.25 -3.83
CA HIS A 3 1.83 -3.51 -4.23
C HIS A 3 1.30 -4.85 -3.74
N THR A 4 2.09 -5.92 -3.89
CA THR A 4 1.70 -7.26 -3.41
C THR A 4 1.71 -7.31 -1.88
N LEU A 5 2.69 -6.71 -1.23
CA LEU A 5 2.74 -6.65 0.24
C LEU A 5 1.55 -5.88 0.84
N LEU A 6 1.13 -4.79 0.22
CA LEU A 6 0.02 -3.96 0.69
C LEU A 6 -1.34 -4.40 0.14
N GLY A 7 -1.37 -5.30 -0.83
CA GLY A 7 -2.59 -5.71 -1.52
C GLY A 7 -3.20 -4.60 -2.40
N MET A 8 -2.36 -3.69 -2.90
CA MET A 8 -2.78 -2.57 -3.75
C MET A 8 -2.65 -2.90 -5.24
N PRO A 9 -3.64 -2.57 -6.08
CA PRO A 9 -3.53 -2.74 -7.53
C PRO A 9 -2.48 -1.80 -8.14
N THR A 10 -2.04 -2.08 -9.37
CA THR A 10 -1.11 -1.23 -10.14
C THR A 10 -1.87 -0.20 -10.99
N ASN A 11 -2.91 0.40 -10.42
CA ASN A 11 -3.64 1.51 -11.02
C ASN A 11 -3.24 2.82 -10.33
N ILE A 12 -3.65 3.98 -10.86
CA ILE A 12 -3.27 5.29 -10.31
C ILE A 12 -3.61 5.40 -8.81
N LEU A 13 -4.76 4.87 -8.39
CA LEU A 13 -5.17 4.90 -6.99
C LEU A 13 -4.23 4.06 -6.11
N GLY A 14 -3.91 2.83 -6.50
CA GLY A 14 -2.99 1.98 -5.77
C GLY A 14 -1.57 2.53 -5.73
N GLU A 15 -1.09 3.13 -6.82
CA GLU A 15 0.19 3.85 -6.87
C GLU A 15 0.25 4.97 -5.83
N ILE A 16 -0.81 5.79 -5.72
CA ILE A 16 -0.86 6.87 -4.73
C ILE A 16 -0.81 6.32 -3.31
N VAL A 17 -1.56 5.24 -3.02
CA VAL A 17 -1.56 4.60 -1.70
C VAL A 17 -0.17 4.07 -1.34
N VAL A 18 0.52 3.42 -2.28
CA VAL A 18 1.90 2.97 -2.09
C VAL A 18 2.83 4.17 -1.83
N LYS A 19 2.68 5.26 -2.58
CA LYS A 19 3.50 6.48 -2.37
C LYS A 19 3.27 7.11 -1.00
N TRP A 20 2.04 7.11 -0.48
CA TRP A 20 1.77 7.55 0.89
C TRP A 20 2.48 6.68 1.92
N PHE A 21 2.42 5.36 1.76
CA PHE A 21 3.11 4.41 2.63
C PHE A 21 4.64 4.58 2.58
N GLU A 22 5.22 4.74 1.39
CA GLU A 22 6.66 4.98 1.21
C GLU A 22 7.08 6.36 1.75
N ALA A 23 6.25 7.39 1.56
CA ALA A 23 6.53 8.75 2.04
C ALA A 23 6.64 8.76 3.57
N VAL A 24 5.76 8.03 4.25
CA VAL A 24 5.77 7.90 5.71
C VAL A 24 7.01 7.17 6.21
N GLN A 25 7.46 6.11 5.53
CA GLN A 25 8.62 5.34 5.98
C GLN A 25 9.96 5.99 5.66
N THR A 26 10.07 6.66 4.51
CA THR A 26 11.37 7.08 3.96
C THR A 26 11.56 8.59 3.96
N GLY A 27 10.47 9.37 3.94
CA GLY A 27 10.53 10.82 3.78
C GLY A 27 11.11 11.29 2.44
N LEU A 28 11.25 10.40 1.45
CA LEU A 28 11.91 10.76 0.19
C LEU A 28 11.05 11.76 -0.62
N PRO A 29 11.66 12.80 -1.22
CA PRO A 29 10.95 13.80 -2.00
C PRO A 29 10.08 13.21 -3.11
N MET A 30 10.58 12.18 -3.80
CA MET A 30 9.81 11.53 -4.88
C MET A 30 8.54 10.83 -4.36
N CYS A 31 8.54 10.31 -3.12
CA CYS A 31 7.39 9.61 -2.54
C CYS A 31 6.32 10.65 -2.22
N ILE A 32 6.75 11.72 -1.56
CA ILE A 32 5.91 12.82 -1.13
C ILE A 32 5.26 13.49 -2.36
N LEU A 33 6.06 13.82 -3.39
CA LEU A 33 5.55 14.43 -4.61
C LEU A 33 4.57 13.50 -5.34
N GLY A 34 4.88 12.21 -5.44
CA GLY A 34 3.96 11.23 -6.04
C GLY A 34 2.65 11.08 -5.25
N ALA A 35 2.71 11.11 -3.92
CA ALA A 35 1.56 11.01 -3.04
C ALA A 35 0.65 12.26 -3.12
N LEU A 36 1.25 13.45 -3.23
CA LEU A 36 0.52 14.72 -3.28
C LEU A 36 -0.05 15.03 -4.67
N PHE A 37 0.73 14.79 -5.73
CA PHE A 37 0.35 15.16 -7.10
C PHE A 37 -0.21 13.99 -7.93
N GLY A 38 -0.08 12.74 -7.47
CA GLY A 38 -0.71 11.59 -8.12
C GLY A 38 -2.25 11.70 -8.26
N PRO A 39 -3.00 12.26 -7.29
CA PRO A 39 -4.46 12.37 -7.38
C PRO A 39 -5.01 13.31 -8.46
N ILE A 40 -4.18 14.10 -9.16
CA ILE A 40 -4.63 15.15 -10.10
C ILE A 40 -5.58 14.61 -11.18
N ARG A 41 -5.42 13.34 -11.59
CA ARG A 41 -6.23 12.70 -12.65
C ARG A 41 -7.29 11.74 -12.13
N LEU A 42 -7.55 11.70 -10.82
CA LEU A 42 -8.56 10.81 -10.23
C LEU A 42 -9.98 11.38 -10.35
N SER A 43 -10.97 10.49 -10.50
CA SER A 43 -12.38 10.86 -10.38
C SER A 43 -12.71 11.29 -8.94
N ALA A 44 -13.75 12.11 -8.77
CA ALA A 44 -14.17 12.58 -7.44
C ALA A 44 -14.52 11.43 -6.49
N GLN A 45 -15.13 10.35 -7.00
CA GLN A 45 -15.46 9.15 -6.22
C GLN A 45 -14.20 8.45 -5.70
N SER A 46 -13.22 8.19 -6.59
CA SER A 46 -11.96 7.56 -6.20
C SER A 46 -11.14 8.44 -5.26
N LEU A 47 -11.18 9.77 -5.45
CA LEU A 47 -10.53 10.73 -4.57
C LEU A 47 -11.15 10.73 -3.17
N GLN A 48 -12.47 10.70 -3.05
CA GLN A 48 -13.17 10.63 -1.77
C GLN A 48 -12.71 9.40 -0.99
N VAL A 49 -12.76 8.23 -1.62
CA VAL A 49 -12.32 6.95 -1.05
C VAL A 49 -10.84 6.99 -0.65
N LEU A 50 -9.99 7.56 -1.50
CA LEU A 50 -8.57 7.71 -1.24
C LEU A 50 -8.32 8.53 0.04
N VAL A 51 -8.98 9.68 0.17
CA VAL A 51 -8.80 10.59 1.31
C VAL A 51 -9.44 10.06 2.58
N SER A 52 -10.62 9.46 2.51
CA SER A 52 -11.38 9.01 3.69
C SER A 52 -10.83 7.73 4.31
N GLU A 53 -10.31 6.80 3.50
CA GLU A 53 -9.98 5.46 3.97
C GLU A 53 -8.54 5.06 3.68
N LEU A 54 -8.09 5.21 2.43
CA LEU A 54 -6.83 4.61 2.00
C LEU A 54 -5.59 5.38 2.46
N ILE A 55 -5.63 6.72 2.45
CA ILE A 55 -4.53 7.55 2.98
C ILE A 55 -4.36 7.33 4.48
N PRO A 56 -5.41 7.42 5.33
CA PRO A 56 -5.30 7.12 6.75
C PRO A 56 -4.74 5.71 7.01
N TRP A 57 -5.21 4.71 6.25
CA TRP A 57 -4.72 3.35 6.34
C TRP A 57 -3.23 3.23 5.96
N ALA A 58 -2.80 3.85 4.85
CA ALA A 58 -1.41 3.82 4.40
C ALA A 58 -0.49 4.49 5.41
N VAL A 59 -0.92 5.60 6.00
CA VAL A 59 -0.16 6.32 7.02
C VAL A 59 -0.04 5.51 8.31
N GLN A 60 -1.13 4.89 8.77
CA GLN A 60 -1.11 4.05 9.97
C GLN A 60 -0.20 2.84 9.78
N ASN A 61 -0.31 2.14 8.66
CA ASN A 61 0.54 0.99 8.37
C ASN A 61 2.00 1.40 8.15
N GLY A 62 2.26 2.51 7.47
CA GLY A 62 3.62 3.01 7.26
C GLY A 62 4.32 3.41 8.56
N ARG A 63 3.57 3.87 9.57
CA ARG A 63 4.12 4.19 10.90
C ARG A 63 4.33 2.96 11.79
N ARG A 64 3.46 1.95 11.65
CA ARG A 64 3.49 0.74 12.49
C ARG A 64 4.49 -0.29 11.99
N ALA A 65 4.62 -0.42 10.66
CA ALA A 65 5.51 -1.39 10.06
C ALA A 65 6.98 -1.00 10.22
N PRO A 66 7.89 -1.98 10.35
CA PRO A 66 9.33 -1.71 10.22
C PRO A 66 9.63 -1.26 8.79
N CYS A 67 10.75 -0.56 8.59
CA CYS A 67 11.16 -0.07 7.28
C CYS A 67 11.24 -1.23 6.26
N VAL A 68 10.24 -1.31 5.38
CA VAL A 68 10.06 -2.40 4.42
C VAL A 68 11.21 -2.51 3.42
N LEU A 69 11.89 -1.39 3.13
CA LEU A 69 13.06 -1.38 2.24
C LEU A 69 14.27 -2.10 2.86
N ASN A 70 14.27 -2.32 4.17
CA ASN A 70 15.35 -3.00 4.89
C ASN A 70 15.06 -4.50 5.11
N LEU A 71 14.10 -5.08 4.38
CA LEU A 71 13.76 -6.50 4.48
C LEU A 71 14.48 -7.31 3.40
N TYR A 72 15.05 -8.45 3.81
CA TYR A 72 15.65 -9.44 2.91
C TYR A 72 14.56 -10.33 2.31
N TYR A 73 13.84 -9.80 1.31
CA TYR A 73 12.73 -10.49 0.66
C TYR A 73 13.12 -11.79 -0.01
N GLU A 74 14.33 -11.88 -0.54
CA GLU A 74 14.85 -13.07 -1.21
C GLU A 74 14.94 -14.27 -0.27
N ARG A 75 15.08 -14.05 1.04
CA ARG A 75 15.10 -15.12 2.06
C ARG A 75 13.70 -15.53 2.54
N ARG A 76 12.67 -14.82 2.09
CA ARG A 76 11.29 -14.94 2.59
C ARG A 76 10.29 -15.28 1.49
N TRP A 77 10.75 -15.71 0.31
CA TRP A 77 9.87 -16.05 -0.82
C TRP A 77 8.88 -17.17 -0.51
N GLU A 78 9.30 -18.17 0.27
CA GLU A 78 8.45 -19.31 0.67
C GLU A 78 7.50 -18.96 1.84
N GLN A 79 7.69 -17.80 2.50
CA GLN A 79 6.84 -17.40 3.61
C GLN A 79 5.45 -16.98 3.09
N PRO A 80 4.35 -17.50 3.67
CA PRO A 80 3.02 -17.06 3.29
C PRO A 80 2.85 -15.56 3.47
N LEU A 81 2.33 -14.88 2.44
CA LEU A 81 2.20 -13.42 2.43
C LEU A 81 1.39 -12.88 3.62
N LYS A 82 0.37 -13.63 4.05
CA LYS A 82 -0.44 -13.28 5.23
C LYS A 82 0.42 -13.27 6.50
N ALA A 83 1.22 -14.30 6.71
CA ALA A 83 2.13 -14.39 7.85
C ALA A 83 3.19 -13.28 7.83
N LEU A 84 3.73 -12.95 6.65
CA LEU A 84 4.65 -11.82 6.50
C LEU A 84 3.98 -10.48 6.85
N ARG A 85 2.74 -10.24 6.41
CA ARG A 85 2.00 -9.02 6.77
C ARG A 85 1.74 -8.93 8.27
N GLU A 86 1.36 -10.04 8.90
CA GLU A 86 1.14 -10.11 10.36
C GLU A 86 2.44 -9.81 11.12
N GLU A 87 3.57 -10.40 10.71
CA GLU A 87 4.90 -10.14 11.28
C GLU A 87 5.29 -8.65 11.17
N LEU A 88 5.03 -8.05 10.02
CA LEU A 88 5.35 -6.63 9.77
C LEU A 88 4.31 -5.66 10.37
N GLY A 89 3.25 -6.16 11.01
CA GLY A 89 2.17 -5.31 11.49
C GLY A 89 1.48 -4.54 10.36
N ILE A 90 1.24 -5.16 9.21
CA ILE A 90 0.49 -4.60 8.10
C ILE A 90 -0.93 -5.20 8.11
N THR A 91 -1.95 -4.36 8.32
CA THR A 91 -3.35 -4.80 8.27
C THR A 91 -3.82 -4.93 6.83
N ALA A 92 -4.90 -5.68 6.60
CA ALA A 92 -5.56 -5.69 5.29
C ALA A 92 -6.11 -4.29 4.94
N PRO A 93 -6.17 -3.94 3.66
CA PRO A 93 -6.77 -2.68 3.22
C PRO A 93 -8.27 -2.61 3.58
N PRO A 94 -8.80 -1.41 3.92
CA PRO A 94 -10.17 -1.22 4.40
C PRO A 94 -11.23 -1.52 3.33
N LEU A 95 -10.85 -1.41 2.05
CA LEU A 95 -11.68 -1.83 0.94
C LEU A 95 -11.26 -3.21 0.51
N GLN A 96 -12.23 -4.11 0.52
CA GLN A 96 -12.19 -5.35 -0.21
C GLN A 96 -12.23 -5.00 -1.72
N MET A 97 -11.10 -4.54 -2.28
CA MET A 97 -10.88 -4.39 -3.73
C MET A 97 -10.80 -5.77 -4.42
N GLN A 98 -11.54 -6.77 -3.92
CA GLN A 98 -11.60 -8.12 -4.48
C GLN A 98 -12.41 -8.17 -5.79
N GLY A 99 -13.07 -7.07 -6.17
CA GLY A 99 -13.78 -6.95 -7.46
C GLY A 99 -12.90 -6.57 -8.66
N LEU A 100 -11.64 -6.17 -8.46
CA LEU A 100 -10.70 -5.86 -9.55
C LEU A 100 -9.41 -6.68 -9.37
N ALA A 101 -9.45 -7.91 -9.90
CA ALA A 101 -8.32 -8.79 -10.18
C ALA A 101 -7.50 -9.33 -8.98
N TRP A 102 -8.00 -10.38 -8.33
CA TRP A 102 -7.20 -11.58 -8.02
C TRP A 102 -8.14 -12.78 -7.86
N PRO A 103 -8.07 -13.81 -8.73
CA PRO A 103 -8.86 -15.02 -8.53
C PRO A 103 -8.32 -15.75 -7.28
N SER A 104 -9.25 -16.20 -6.47
CA SER A 104 -9.09 -17.14 -5.36
C SER A 104 -7.95 -18.14 -5.56
N LEU A 105 -6.91 -18.02 -4.73
CA LEU A 105 -6.06 -19.13 -4.33
C LEU A 105 -6.05 -19.15 -2.80
N ALA A 106 -7.13 -19.73 -2.27
CA ALA A 106 -7.14 -20.46 -1.01
C ALA A 106 -6.96 -21.94 -1.34
#